data_AF-A0A2V7RE45-F1
#
_entry.id   AF-A0A2V7RE45-F1
#
_cell.length_a   1.000
_cell.length_b   1.000
_cell.length_c   1.000
_cell.angle_alpha   90.00
_cell.angle_beta   90.00
_cell.angle_gamma   90.00
#
_symmetry.space_group_name_H-M   'P 1'
#
loop_
_entity.id
_entity.type
_entity.pdbx_description
1 polymer ?
#
loop_
_entity_poly.entity_id
_entity_poly.type
_entity_poly.pdbx_seq_one_letter_code
_entity_poly.pdbx_strand_id
1 'polypeptide(L)'
;MHVDDVGKGMRAIETFPLQRASQFTMSPYLIGSRSDDESLQDRIHVSKGSLRDGDMLLLATDAMAAWLLKRHEEGRPLWKWLYRKLGTPESFAALVAYGRKNGLRNDDFTLVRVIHHDARVAAKES
;
A
#
# COMPACT_ATOMS: atom_id res chain seq x y z
N MET A 1 -2.42 -3.30 1.87
CA MET A 1 -2.12 -3.26 3.32
C MET A 1 -3.26 -2.54 4.03
N HIS A 2 -3.82 -3.14 5.07
CA HIS A 2 -4.85 -2.56 5.94
C HIS A 2 -4.21 -2.11 7.26
N VAL A 3 -4.40 -0.85 7.60
CA VAL A 3 -3.91 -0.21 8.83
C VAL A 3 -5.12 0.21 9.69
N ASP A 4 -5.17 -0.27 10.94
CA ASP A 4 -6.22 0.04 11.92
C ASP A 4 -5.77 1.07 12.98
N ASP A 5 -6.65 1.36 13.94
CA ASP A 5 -6.41 2.18 15.12
C ASP A 5 -5.81 3.57 14.80
N VAL A 6 -6.40 4.17 13.76
CA VAL A 6 -5.93 5.39 13.15
C VAL A 6 -6.13 6.58 14.08
N GLY A 7 -5.03 7.08 14.64
CA GLY A 7 -5.01 8.24 15.53
C GLY A 7 -4.45 7.96 16.93
N LYS A 8 -4.34 6.68 17.32
CA LYS A 8 -3.78 6.25 18.61
C LYS A 8 -2.49 5.43 18.43
N GLY A 9 -2.61 4.19 17.91
CA GLY A 9 -1.53 3.21 17.82
C GLY A 9 -1.44 2.50 16.46
N MET A 10 -1.64 3.23 15.36
CA MET A 10 -1.63 2.74 13.97
C MET A 10 -0.69 1.56 13.72
N ARG A 11 -1.26 0.44 13.28
CA ARG A 11 -0.53 -0.79 12.95
C ARG A 11 -1.09 -1.43 11.68
N ALA A 12 -0.23 -2.09 10.92
CA ALA A 12 -0.68 -2.93 9.82
C ALA A 12 -1.28 -4.20 10.41
N ILE A 13 -2.57 -4.43 10.19
CA ILE A 13 -3.27 -5.65 10.64
C ILE A 13 -3.37 -6.71 9.56
N GLU A 14 -3.27 -6.29 8.29
CA GLU A 14 -3.24 -7.21 7.16
C GLU A 14 -2.35 -6.67 6.04
N THR A 15 -1.55 -7.58 5.48
CA THR A 15 -0.69 -7.34 4.32
C THR A 15 -0.98 -8.45 3.32
N PHE A 16 -1.31 -8.03 2.10
CA PHE A 16 -1.89 -8.89 1.08
C PHE A 16 -1.44 -8.41 -0.31
N PRO A 17 -1.19 -9.33 -1.27
CA PRO A 17 -1.14 -10.78 -1.09
C PRO A 17 0.17 -11.26 -0.44
N LEU A 18 1.22 -10.43 -0.45
CA LEU A 18 2.50 -10.71 0.18
C LEU A 18 2.55 -10.12 1.58
N GLN A 19 3.12 -10.88 2.51
CA GLN A 19 3.15 -10.52 3.93
C GLN A 19 4.46 -9.87 4.35
N ARG A 20 5.56 -10.21 3.69
CA ARG A 20 6.93 -9.78 4.01
C ARG A 20 7.57 -9.08 2.83
N ALA A 21 8.42 -8.10 3.11
CA ALA A 21 9.17 -7.37 2.08
C ALA A 21 10.09 -8.29 1.26
N SER A 22 10.61 -9.37 1.87
CA SER A 22 11.48 -10.34 1.21
C SER A 22 10.78 -11.24 0.17
N GLN A 23 9.44 -11.23 0.13
CA GLN A 23 8.68 -12.01 -0.87
C GLN A 23 8.60 -11.30 -2.22
N PHE A 24 8.91 -10.01 -2.29
CA PHE A 24 8.97 -9.28 -3.55
C PHE A 24 10.26 -9.64 -4.29
N THR A 25 10.13 -10.16 -5.51
CA THR A 25 11.25 -10.60 -6.34
C THR A 25 11.38 -9.71 -7.59
N MET A 26 12.44 -9.89 -8.38
CA MET A 26 12.61 -9.20 -9.67
C MET A 26 11.82 -9.86 -10.81
N SER A 27 11.10 -10.94 -10.54
CA SER A 27 10.46 -11.76 -11.55
C SER A 27 9.03 -12.08 -11.09
N PRO A 28 8.13 -11.08 -11.05
CA PRO A 28 6.73 -11.32 -10.78
C PRO A 28 6.16 -12.21 -11.88
N TYR A 29 5.10 -12.95 -11.54
CA TYR A 29 4.40 -13.72 -12.55
C TYR A 29 3.75 -12.79 -13.58
N LEU A 30 3.89 -13.13 -14.86
CA LEU A 30 3.40 -12.33 -15.97
C LEU A 30 2.03 -12.83 -16.41
N ILE A 31 1.08 -11.91 -16.57
CA ILE A 31 -0.21 -12.19 -17.19
C ILE A 31 -0.05 -12.02 -18.69
N GLY A 32 -0.23 -13.11 -19.44
CA GLY A 32 -0.23 -13.06 -20.90
C GLY A 32 -1.41 -12.24 -21.42
N SER A 33 -1.25 -11.58 -22.56
CA SER A 33 -2.33 -10.79 -23.19
C SER A 33 -3.45 -11.65 -23.79
N ARG A 34 -3.34 -12.99 -23.73
CA ARG A 34 -4.33 -13.94 -24.23
C ARG A 34 -5.08 -14.53 -23.05
N SER A 35 -6.40 -14.62 -23.18
CA SER A 35 -7.35 -15.00 -22.14
C SER A 35 -7.46 -16.50 -21.84
N ASP A 36 -6.77 -17.35 -22.59
CA ASP A 36 -6.97 -18.81 -22.57
C ASP A 36 -6.12 -19.52 -21.50
N ASP A 37 -5.58 -18.79 -20.53
CA ASP A 37 -4.70 -19.36 -19.52
C ASP A 37 -5.52 -19.79 -18.30
N GLU A 38 -5.97 -21.05 -18.28
CA GLU A 38 -6.60 -21.68 -17.10
C GLU A 38 -5.73 -21.51 -15.83
N SER A 39 -4.41 -21.33 -16.00
CA SER A 39 -3.46 -21.10 -14.91
C SER A 39 -3.58 -19.73 -14.22
N LEU A 40 -4.41 -18.81 -14.73
CA LEU A 40 -4.62 -17.50 -14.11
C LEU A 40 -5.46 -17.59 -12.82
N GLN A 41 -6.45 -18.49 -12.80
CA GLN A 41 -7.36 -18.65 -11.66
C GLN A 41 -6.61 -19.07 -10.40
N ASP A 42 -5.62 -19.97 -10.54
CA ASP A 42 -4.77 -20.43 -9.44
C ASP A 42 -3.88 -19.34 -8.83
N ARG A 43 -3.80 -18.19 -9.48
CA ARG A 43 -2.89 -17.08 -9.13
C ARG A 43 -3.62 -15.82 -8.69
N ILE A 44 -4.95 -15.79 -8.83
CA ILE A 44 -5.77 -14.74 -8.27
C ILE A 44 -5.91 -15.00 -6.78
N HIS A 45 -5.29 -14.14 -6.00
CA HIS A 45 -5.53 -14.12 -4.56
C HIS A 45 -6.74 -13.22 -4.29
N VAL A 46 -7.62 -13.66 -3.39
CA VAL A 46 -8.76 -12.88 -2.93
C VAL A 46 -8.69 -12.76 -1.41
N SER A 47 -8.80 -11.53 -0.90
CA SER A 47 -9.06 -11.27 0.53
C SER A 47 -10.35 -10.49 0.68
N LYS A 48 -11.04 -10.72 1.79
CA LYS A 48 -12.27 -10.03 2.19
C LYS A 48 -12.11 -9.61 3.65
N GLY A 49 -12.56 -8.40 3.95
CA GLY A 49 -12.50 -7.84 5.30
C GLY A 49 -13.48 -6.69 5.46
N SER A 50 -13.56 -6.19 6.69
CA SER A 50 -14.35 -5.01 7.05
C SER A 50 -13.41 -3.86 7.42
N LEU A 51 -13.72 -2.66 6.97
CA LEU A 51 -13.07 -1.43 7.41
C LEU A 51 -13.93 -0.77 8.49
N ARG A 52 -13.29 -0.27 9.54
CA ARG A 52 -13.93 0.60 10.55
C ARG A 52 -13.71 2.06 10.18
N ASP A 53 -14.50 2.96 10.75
CA ASP A 53 -14.29 4.40 10.60
C ASP A 53 -12.83 4.78 10.92
N GLY A 54 -12.22 5.51 10.00
CA GLY A 54 -10.83 5.95 10.05
C GLY A 54 -9.80 4.94 9.53
N ASP A 55 -10.16 3.67 9.28
CA ASP A 55 -9.21 2.68 8.78
C ASP A 55 -8.62 3.10 7.43
N MET A 56 -7.33 2.78 7.24
CA MET A 56 -6.59 3.15 6.03
C MET A 56 -6.20 1.90 5.23
N LEU A 57 -6.61 1.86 3.97
CA LEU A 57 -6.17 0.87 3.00
C LEU A 57 -5.12 1.50 2.06
N LEU A 58 -3.98 0.83 1.95
CA LEU A 58 -2.89 1.18 1.02
C LEU A 58 -2.81 0.12 -0.08
N LEU A 59 -2.95 0.56 -1.32
CA LEU A 59 -2.68 -0.22 -2.53
C LEU A 59 -1.46 0.39 -3.20
N ALA A 60 -0.47 -0.43 -3.54
CA ALA A 60 0.79 0.09 -4.06
C ALA A 60 1.41 -0.89 -5.05
N THR A 61 2.20 -0.37 -5.99
CA THR A 61 3.06 -1.22 -6.82
C THR A 61 4.17 -1.85 -5.99
N ASP A 62 4.74 -2.94 -6.49
CA ASP A 62 5.70 -3.79 -5.78
C ASP A 62 6.85 -3.01 -5.14
N ALA A 63 7.46 -2.06 -5.85
CA ALA A 63 8.56 -1.27 -5.31
C ALA A 63 8.16 -0.46 -4.07
N MET A 64 6.98 0.16 -4.10
CA MET A 64 6.45 0.94 -2.98
C MET A 64 5.95 0.03 -1.85
N ALA A 65 5.25 -1.06 -2.17
CA ALA A 65 4.76 -2.03 -1.19
C ALA A 65 5.91 -2.70 -0.42
N ALA A 66 6.93 -3.19 -1.13
CA ALA A 66 8.12 -3.80 -0.54
C ALA A 66 8.84 -2.83 0.39
N TRP A 67 9.00 -1.58 -0.02
CA TRP A 67 9.64 -0.56 0.80
C TRP A 67 8.83 -0.26 2.07
N LEU A 68 7.52 -0.02 1.96
CA LEU A 68 6.66 0.24 3.12
C LEU A 68 6.66 -0.93 4.13
N LEU A 69 6.62 -2.17 3.63
CA LEU A 69 6.73 -3.38 4.47
C LEU A 69 8.09 -3.47 5.15
N LYS A 70 9.18 -3.22 4.42
CA LYS A 70 10.53 -3.23 5.01
C LYS A 70 10.66 -2.19 6.12
N ARG A 71 10.12 -0.98 5.92
CA ARG A 71 10.10 0.06 6.96
C ARG A 71 9.29 -0.36 8.18
N HIS A 72 8.18 -1.07 7.99
CA HIS A 72 7.39 -1.62 9.07
C HIS A 72 8.15 -2.71 9.84
N GLU A 73 8.77 -3.66 9.14
CA GLU A 73 9.61 -4.73 9.72
C GLU A 73 10.81 -4.18 10.49
N GLU A 74 11.39 -3.05 10.05
CA GLU A 74 12.45 -2.30 10.74
C GLU A 74 11.96 -1.51 11.96
N GLY A 75 10.68 -1.60 12.34
CA GLY A 75 10.10 -0.85 13.45
C GLY A 75 9.92 0.65 13.17
N ARG A 76 9.96 1.07 11.90
CA ARG A 76 9.86 2.47 11.45
C ARG A 76 8.68 2.67 10.49
N PRO A 77 7.44 2.28 10.87
CA PRO A 77 6.30 2.37 9.98
C PRO A 77 5.96 3.83 9.62
N LEU A 78 5.53 4.06 8.38
CA LEU A 78 5.16 5.39 7.88
C LEU A 78 3.67 5.70 8.02
N TRP A 79 2.89 4.83 8.67
CA TRP A 79 1.42 4.91 8.75
C TRP A 79 0.91 6.28 9.18
N LYS A 80 1.45 6.83 10.26
CA LYS A 80 1.06 8.15 10.78
C LYS A 80 1.33 9.28 9.81
N TRP A 81 2.47 9.23 9.11
CA TRP A 81 2.82 10.23 8.11
C TRP A 81 1.92 10.10 6.89
N LEU A 82 1.74 8.88 6.38
CA LEU A 82 0.86 8.60 5.25
C LEU A 82 -0.58 9.04 5.54
N TYR A 83 -1.09 8.83 6.75
CA TYR A 83 -2.44 9.28 7.11
C TYR A 83 -2.56 10.81 7.17
N ARG A 84 -1.61 11.49 7.82
CA ARG A 84 -1.74 12.92 8.12
C ARG A 84 -1.23 13.87 7.04
N LYS A 85 -0.28 13.42 6.21
CA LYS A 85 0.50 14.31 5.34
C LYS A 85 0.37 14.01 3.86
N LEU A 86 0.08 12.76 3.49
CA LEU A 86 -0.17 12.45 2.09
C LEU A 86 -1.51 13.08 1.67
N GLY A 87 -1.54 13.76 0.53
CA GLY A 87 -2.77 14.39 0.04
C GLY A 87 -2.59 15.31 -1.16
N THR A 88 -1.35 15.70 -1.47
CA THR A 88 -1.01 16.52 -2.63
C THR A 88 0.15 15.90 -3.44
N PRO A 89 0.34 16.29 -4.71
CA PRO A 89 1.49 15.87 -5.50
C PRO A 89 2.84 16.14 -4.82
N GLU A 90 2.99 17.26 -4.11
CA GLU A 90 4.22 17.64 -3.42
C GLU A 90 4.49 16.73 -2.21
N SER A 91 3.44 16.41 -1.45
CA SER A 91 3.56 15.44 -0.36
C SER A 91 3.99 14.07 -0.89
N PHE A 92 3.45 13.65 -2.03
CA PHE A 92 3.85 12.40 -2.67
C PHE A 92 5.30 12.45 -3.17
N ALA A 93 5.72 13.56 -3.81
CA ALA A 93 7.10 13.75 -4.24
C ALA A 93 8.08 13.73 -3.05
N ALA A 94 7.71 14.31 -1.91
CA ALA A 94 8.51 14.26 -0.69
C ALA A 94 8.65 12.82 -0.15
N LEU A 95 7.58 12.02 -0.19
CA LEU A 95 7.62 10.60 0.17
C LEU A 95 8.59 9.84 -0.74
N VAL A 96 8.52 10.06 -2.05
CA VAL A 96 9.40 9.40 -3.03
C VAL A 96 10.85 9.82 -2.82
N ALA A 97 11.13 11.12 -2.62
CA ALA A 97 12.48 11.61 -2.36
C ALA A 97 13.07 11.05 -1.06
N TYR A 98 12.26 10.97 0.00
CA TYR A 98 12.64 10.28 1.24
C TYR A 98 12.92 8.80 0.99
N GLY A 99 12.03 8.12 0.25
CA GLY A 99 12.18 6.71 -0.11
C GLY A 99 13.48 6.43 -0.85
N ARG A 100 13.83 7.23 -1.88
CA ARG A 100 15.07 7.06 -2.65
C ARG A 100 16.32 7.13 -1.79
N LYS A 101 16.33 7.98 -0.76
CA LYS A 101 17.44 8.06 0.21
C LYS A 101 17.45 6.90 1.22
N ASN A 102 16.35 6.17 1.34
CA ASN A 102 16.12 5.13 2.35
C ASN A 102 15.81 3.76 1.73
N GLY A 103 16.40 3.46 0.56
CA GLY A 103 16.37 2.12 -0.03
C GLY A 103 15.11 1.76 -0.81
N LEU A 104 14.27 2.74 -1.18
CA LEU A 104 13.25 2.53 -2.22
C LEU A 104 13.97 2.24 -3.55
N ARG A 105 13.60 1.14 -4.20
CA ARG A 105 14.15 0.74 -5.51
C ARG A 105 13.87 1.80 -6.57
N ASN A 106 14.73 1.93 -7.57
CA ASN A 106 14.49 2.82 -8.71
C ASN A 106 13.62 2.08 -9.74
N ASP A 107 12.30 2.25 -9.63
CA ASP A 107 11.26 1.56 -10.41
C ASP A 107 10.03 2.47 -10.49
N ASP A 108 8.99 2.10 -11.24
CA ASP A 108 7.75 2.88 -11.26
C ASP A 108 6.97 2.73 -9.93
N PHE A 109 6.56 3.86 -9.36
CA PHE A 109 5.85 3.90 -8.07
C PHE A 109 4.41 4.34 -8.27
N THR A 110 3.48 3.58 -7.69
CA THR A 110 2.12 4.04 -7.47
C THR A 110 1.72 3.73 -6.05
N LEU A 111 1.01 4.68 -5.42
CA LEU A 111 0.41 4.51 -4.11
C LEU A 111 -1.00 5.11 -4.15
N VAL A 112 -1.98 4.27 -3.86
CA VAL A 112 -3.36 4.68 -3.60
C VAL A 112 -3.61 4.53 -2.11
N ARG A 113 -4.10 5.61 -1.50
CA ARG A 113 -4.51 5.64 -0.10
C ARG A 113 -6.01 5.87 -0.03
N VAL A 114 -6.73 4.90 0.52
CA VAL A 114 -8.15 5.00 0.82
C VAL A 114 -8.30 5.09 2.34
N ILE A 115 -9.10 6.04 2.81
CA ILE A 115 -9.49 6.13 4.22
C ILE A 115 -10.98 5.91 4.27
N HIS A 116 -11.41 4.92 5.05
CA HIS A 116 -12.82 4.68 5.26
C HIS A 116 -13.35 5.67 6.29
N HIS A 117 -14.51 6.25 6.01
CA HIS A 117 -15.25 7.04 6.97
C HIS A 117 -16.72 6.62 6.96
N ASP A 118 -17.30 6.37 8.13
CA ASP A 118 -18.71 6.00 8.27
C ASP A 118 -19.63 7.16 7.88
N ALA A 119 -19.19 8.39 8.15
CA ALA A 119 -19.85 9.59 7.66
C ALA A 119 -19.50 9.82 6.18
N ARG A 120 -20.49 10.19 5.36
CA ARG A 120 -20.26 10.68 4.00
C ARG A 120 -19.33 11.89 4.06
N VAL A 121 -18.07 11.70 3.67
CA VAL A 121 -17.13 12.80 3.46
C VAL A 121 -17.58 13.51 2.20
N ALA A 122 -17.96 14.78 2.30
CA ALA A 122 -18.18 15.61 1.12
C ALA A 122 -16.90 15.59 0.28
N ALA A 123 -17.00 15.13 -0.97
CA ALA A 123 -15.87 15.14 -1.88
C ALA A 123 -15.36 16.57 -1.99
N LYS A 124 -14.09 16.80 -1.63
CA LYS A 124 -13.45 18.08 -1.89
C LYS A 124 -13.25 18.19 -3.40
N GLU A 125 -14.08 18.99 -4.05
CA GLU A 125 -13.79 19.48 -5.40
C GLU A 125 -12.45 20.21 -5.35
N SER A 126 -11.53 19.82 -6.25
CA SER A 126 -10.20 20.40 -6.40
C SER A 126 -10.22 21.46 -7.48
#